data_AF-A0A8T3WDS3-F1
#
_entry.id   AF-A0A8T3WDS3-F1
#
_cell.length_a   1.000
_cell.length_b   1.000
_cell.length_c   1.000
_cell.angle_alpha   90.00
_cell.angle_beta   90.00
_cell.angle_gamma   90.00
#
_symmetry.space_group_name_H-M   'P 1'
#
loop_
_entity.id
_entity.type
_entity.pdbx_description
1 polymer ?
#
loop_
_entity_poly.entity_id
_entity_poly.type
_entity_poly.pdbx_seq_one_letter_code
_entity_poly.pdbx_strand_id
1 'polypeptide(L)'
;MVKPKDKITITVLSILLLITIALSAYSYIGLKKDLNNLKSSSKQLEENFKVLKNNYELLKKENSKLKEENIGVKEESVSISQKMKEVETSMDQTMDKLNDFENTVQDSINWFKQNINLENLDIYDGMKEELKGCMKAKDTCEIDLSCINEVNAKNKFKYYLDEISTGKSDFLKNLSLIYDDKGGDCEDFSLLFRAEYNYLVGECLVNYTREEITPTTEEKEIEGTYMYIICGSFDPGKIVQDYAGHCLVALAENPINKSSDIYQSLKSSTLVEPQNGQFVAEMADTDIIRLFDDGMVPNTYYRVWMVIVDDDLKIFYERAEDIKWMGYFDFLEETKPLREKVEK
;
A
#
# COMPACT_ATOMS: atom_id res chain seq x y z
N MET A 1 -25.57 1.69 -138.82
CA MET A 1 -26.94 1.28 -138.44
C MET A 1 -26.85 0.00 -137.60
N VAL A 2 -27.26 0.02 -136.32
CA VAL A 2 -27.33 -1.19 -135.46
C VAL A 2 -28.81 -1.55 -135.22
N LYS A 3 -29.16 -2.84 -135.34
CA LYS A 3 -30.53 -3.40 -135.46
C LYS A 3 -31.29 -3.51 -134.11
N PRO A 4 -32.65 -3.57 -134.11
CA PRO A 4 -33.49 -3.35 -132.91
C PRO A 4 -33.66 -4.55 -131.95
N LYS A 5 -33.31 -5.79 -132.33
CA LYS A 5 -33.47 -6.99 -131.47
C LYS A 5 -32.34 -7.18 -130.45
N ASP A 6 -31.16 -6.61 -130.69
CA ASP A 6 -30.05 -6.59 -129.73
C ASP A 6 -30.32 -5.63 -128.56
N LYS A 7 -31.26 -4.69 -128.71
CA LYS A 7 -31.59 -3.71 -127.66
C LYS A 7 -32.24 -4.34 -126.43
N ILE A 8 -33.06 -5.39 -126.56
CA ILE A 8 -33.77 -5.99 -125.41
C ILE A 8 -32.79 -6.80 -124.55
N THR A 9 -31.93 -7.61 -125.17
CA THR A 9 -30.89 -8.40 -124.47
C THR A 9 -29.88 -7.48 -123.77
N ILE A 10 -29.48 -6.40 -124.44
CA ILE A 10 -28.63 -5.35 -123.84
C ILE A 10 -29.33 -4.69 -122.65
N THR A 11 -30.65 -4.43 -122.72
CA THR A 11 -31.40 -3.80 -121.63
C THR A 11 -31.54 -4.72 -120.41
N VAL A 12 -31.84 -6.01 -120.60
CA VAL A 12 -31.96 -6.99 -119.52
C VAL A 12 -30.61 -7.27 -118.85
N LEU A 13 -29.53 -7.42 -119.63
CA LEU A 13 -28.17 -7.54 -119.10
C LEU A 13 -27.74 -6.27 -118.35
N SER A 14 -28.13 -5.09 -118.83
CA SER A 14 -27.86 -3.82 -118.14
C SER A 14 -28.61 -3.73 -116.81
N ILE A 15 -29.86 -4.19 -116.75
CA ILE A 15 -30.66 -4.22 -115.50
C ILE A 15 -30.08 -5.23 -114.50
N LEU A 16 -29.72 -6.44 -114.94
CA LEU A 16 -29.07 -7.45 -114.08
C LEU A 16 -27.71 -6.98 -113.56
N LEU A 17 -26.93 -6.29 -114.39
CA LEU A 17 -25.68 -5.66 -114.00
C LEU A 17 -25.91 -4.54 -112.97
N LEU A 18 -26.92 -3.70 -113.18
CA LEU A 18 -27.28 -2.66 -112.22
C LEU A 18 -27.80 -3.23 -110.89
N ILE A 19 -28.56 -4.32 -110.91
CA ILE A 19 -29.04 -5.01 -109.69
C ILE A 19 -27.86 -5.64 -108.95
N THR A 20 -26.92 -6.29 -109.64
CA THR A 20 -25.71 -6.85 -109.02
C THR A 20 -24.76 -5.77 -108.50
N ILE A 21 -24.62 -4.65 -109.20
CA ILE A 21 -23.90 -3.45 -108.71
C ILE A 21 -24.61 -2.86 -107.48
N ALA A 22 -25.94 -2.79 -107.47
CA ALA A 22 -26.70 -2.27 -106.32
C ALA A 22 -26.62 -3.20 -105.10
N LEU A 23 -26.72 -4.52 -105.29
CA LEU A 23 -26.57 -5.51 -104.22
C LEU A 23 -25.15 -5.56 -103.67
N SER A 24 -24.13 -5.44 -104.53
CA SER A 24 -22.73 -5.36 -104.11
C SER A 24 -22.42 -4.04 -103.41
N ALA A 25 -22.97 -2.92 -103.86
CA ALA A 25 -22.87 -1.63 -103.18
C ALA A 25 -23.57 -1.65 -101.80
N TYR A 26 -24.77 -2.23 -101.71
CA TYR A 26 -25.48 -2.40 -100.43
C TYR A 26 -24.70 -3.30 -99.47
N SER A 27 -24.18 -4.44 -99.96
CA SER A 27 -23.33 -5.34 -99.18
C SER A 27 -22.04 -4.66 -98.74
N TYR A 28 -21.42 -3.85 -99.61
CA TYR A 28 -20.22 -3.06 -99.28
C TYR A 28 -20.52 -2.00 -98.21
N ILE A 29 -21.65 -1.30 -98.29
CA ILE A 29 -22.09 -0.33 -97.28
C ILE A 29 -22.32 -1.04 -95.94
N GLY A 30 -22.99 -2.20 -95.94
CA GLY A 30 -23.18 -3.04 -94.77
C GLY A 30 -21.86 -3.46 -94.15
N LEU A 31 -20.95 -4.02 -94.96
CA LEU A 31 -19.62 -4.45 -94.53
C LEU A 31 -18.79 -3.29 -93.97
N LYS A 32 -18.87 -2.09 -94.59
CA LYS A 32 -18.19 -0.88 -94.12
C LYS A 32 -18.76 -0.39 -92.79
N LYS A 33 -20.08 -0.46 -92.62
CA LYS A 33 -20.75 -0.14 -91.33
C LYS A 33 -20.30 -1.13 -90.25
N ASP A 34 -20.30 -2.42 -90.55
CA ASP A 34 -19.88 -3.46 -89.61
C ASP A 34 -18.39 -3.33 -89.28
N LEU A 35 -17.54 -3.01 -90.25
CA LEU A 35 -16.12 -2.72 -90.02
C LEU A 35 -15.92 -1.51 -89.10
N ASN A 36 -16.70 -0.43 -89.31
CA ASN A 36 -16.64 0.75 -88.46
C ASN A 36 -17.14 0.46 -87.05
N ASN A 37 -18.22 -0.31 -86.92
CA ASN A 37 -18.73 -0.77 -85.63
C ASN A 37 -17.69 -1.65 -84.92
N LEU A 38 -17.06 -2.59 -85.64
CA LEU A 38 -16.02 -3.46 -85.10
C LEU A 38 -14.79 -2.66 -84.66
N LYS A 39 -14.36 -1.65 -85.43
CA LYS A 39 -13.28 -0.73 -85.03
C LYS A 39 -13.64 0.06 -83.78
N SER A 40 -14.87 0.57 -83.69
CA SER A 40 -15.36 1.29 -82.52
C SER A 40 -15.40 0.38 -81.29
N SER A 41 -15.95 -0.84 -81.43
CA SER A 41 -15.98 -1.83 -80.35
C SER A 41 -14.59 -2.29 -79.94
N SER A 42 -13.65 -2.46 -80.90
CA SER A 42 -12.26 -2.80 -80.61
C SER A 42 -11.57 -1.69 -79.82
N LYS A 43 -11.82 -0.42 -80.17
CA LYS A 43 -11.29 0.73 -79.45
C LYS A 43 -11.88 0.81 -78.02
N GLN A 44 -13.19 0.62 -77.88
CA GLN A 44 -13.84 0.59 -76.57
C GLN A 44 -13.32 -0.56 -75.71
N LEU A 45 -13.07 -1.73 -76.31
CA LEU A 45 -12.50 -2.87 -75.62
C LEU A 45 -11.07 -2.58 -75.13
N GLU A 46 -10.25 -1.91 -75.95
CA GLU A 46 -8.91 -1.48 -75.57
C GLU A 46 -8.93 -0.47 -74.41
N GLU A 47 -9.83 0.53 -74.48
CA GLU A 47 -10.03 1.50 -73.40
C GLU A 47 -10.49 0.81 -72.10
N ASN A 48 -11.44 -0.12 -72.19
CA ASN A 48 -11.88 -0.93 -71.05
C ASN A 48 -10.75 -1.79 -70.48
N PHE A 49 -9.91 -2.38 -71.33
CA PHE A 49 -8.76 -3.19 -70.90
C PHE A 49 -7.73 -2.33 -70.17
N LYS A 50 -7.53 -1.09 -70.62
CA LYS A 50 -6.66 -0.10 -69.96
C LYS A 50 -7.20 0.30 -68.58
N VAL A 51 -8.51 0.58 -68.47
CA VAL A 51 -9.16 0.88 -67.18
C VAL A 51 -9.05 -0.31 -66.23
N LEU A 52 -9.35 -1.52 -66.71
CA LEU A 52 -9.27 -2.74 -65.91
C LEU A 52 -7.84 -2.99 -65.40
N LYS A 53 -6.83 -2.79 -66.26
CA LYS A 53 -5.42 -2.89 -65.88
C LYS A 53 -5.05 -1.87 -64.80
N ASN A 54 -5.48 -0.63 -64.93
CA ASN A 54 -5.23 0.40 -63.92
C ASN A 54 -5.88 0.07 -62.58
N ASN A 55 -7.14 -0.39 -62.59
CA ASN A 55 -7.84 -0.81 -61.38
C ASN A 55 -7.18 -2.02 -60.71
N TYR A 56 -6.68 -2.98 -61.50
CA TYR A 56 -5.94 -4.12 -60.99
C TYR A 56 -4.65 -3.69 -60.27
N GLU A 57 -3.87 -2.76 -60.84
CA GLU A 57 -2.65 -2.24 -60.19
C GLU A 57 -2.97 -1.43 -58.92
N LEU A 58 -4.07 -0.66 -58.91
CA LEU A 58 -4.53 0.04 -57.70
C LEU A 58 -4.92 -0.94 -56.59
N LEU A 59 -5.75 -1.94 -56.89
CA LEU A 59 -6.14 -2.98 -55.94
C LEU A 59 -4.94 -3.77 -55.42
N LYS A 60 -3.96 -4.04 -56.29
CA LYS A 60 -2.72 -4.70 -55.90
C LYS A 60 -1.92 -3.85 -54.90
N LYS A 61 -1.83 -2.54 -55.13
CA LYS A 61 -1.16 -1.59 -54.20
C LYS A 61 -1.90 -1.51 -52.86
N GLU A 62 -3.22 -1.39 -52.86
CA GLU A 62 -4.03 -1.38 -51.64
C GLU A 62 -3.90 -2.67 -50.85
N ASN A 63 -3.91 -3.83 -51.52
CA ASN A 63 -3.70 -5.13 -50.87
C ASN A 63 -2.30 -5.26 -50.25
N SER A 64 -1.26 -4.71 -50.89
CA SER A 64 0.07 -4.65 -50.27
C SER A 64 0.07 -3.76 -49.02
N LYS A 65 -0.56 -2.58 -49.07
CA LYS A 65 -0.68 -1.68 -47.91
C LYS A 65 -1.43 -2.34 -46.74
N LEU A 66 -2.54 -3.01 -47.01
CA LEU A 66 -3.31 -3.73 -46.00
C LEU A 66 -2.52 -4.89 -45.37
N LYS A 67 -1.67 -5.57 -46.15
CA LYS A 67 -0.77 -6.60 -45.62
C LYS A 67 0.27 -6.00 -44.67
N GLU A 68 0.86 -4.86 -45.02
CA GLU A 68 1.82 -4.16 -44.16
C GLU A 68 1.15 -3.67 -42.87
N GLU A 69 -0.03 -3.05 -42.96
CA GLU A 69 -0.82 -2.62 -41.79
C GLU A 69 -1.19 -3.80 -40.89
N ASN A 70 -1.59 -4.94 -41.46
CA ASN A 70 -1.91 -6.15 -40.69
C ASN A 70 -0.67 -6.77 -40.01
N ILE A 71 0.52 -6.62 -40.58
CA ILE A 71 1.77 -7.01 -39.91
C ILE A 71 2.03 -6.08 -38.73
N GLY A 72 1.90 -4.77 -38.91
CA GLY A 72 2.07 -3.78 -37.84
C GLY A 72 1.11 -4.00 -36.67
N VAL A 73 -0.17 -4.24 -36.93
CA VAL A 73 -1.18 -4.55 -35.89
C VAL A 73 -0.84 -5.85 -35.14
N LYS A 74 -0.30 -6.87 -35.83
CA LYS A 74 0.14 -8.11 -35.16
C LYS A 74 1.35 -7.88 -34.26
N GLU A 75 2.32 -7.09 -34.71
CA GLU A 75 3.50 -6.74 -33.90
C GLU A 75 3.10 -5.92 -32.67
N GLU A 76 2.21 -4.95 -32.82
CA GLU A 76 1.66 -4.16 -31.72
C GLU A 76 0.87 -5.04 -30.74
N SER A 77 0.03 -5.95 -31.25
CA SER A 77 -0.72 -6.91 -30.43
C SER A 77 0.21 -7.82 -29.61
N VAL A 78 1.31 -8.31 -30.19
CA VAL A 78 2.32 -9.09 -29.48
C VAL A 78 3.03 -8.24 -28.42
N SER A 79 3.41 -7.00 -28.75
CA SER A 79 4.05 -6.09 -27.80
C SER A 79 3.14 -5.75 -26.61
N ILE A 80 1.86 -5.48 -26.86
CA ILE A 80 0.85 -5.24 -25.81
C ILE A 80 0.68 -6.50 -24.96
N SER A 81 0.58 -7.67 -25.57
CA SER A 81 0.45 -8.94 -24.84
C SER A 81 1.64 -9.19 -23.91
N GLN A 82 2.87 -8.87 -24.36
CA GLN A 82 4.05 -8.97 -23.52
C GLN A 82 4.02 -7.98 -22.34
N LYS A 83 3.67 -6.70 -22.60
CA LYS A 83 3.54 -5.68 -21.55
C LYS A 83 2.47 -6.04 -20.52
N MET A 84 1.34 -6.62 -20.96
CA MET A 84 0.29 -7.10 -20.06
C MET A 84 0.83 -8.19 -19.12
N LYS A 85 1.62 -9.14 -19.64
CA LYS A 85 2.24 -10.20 -18.84
C LYS A 85 3.27 -9.65 -17.83
N GLU A 86 4.04 -8.63 -18.22
CA GLU A 86 4.98 -7.95 -17.33
C GLU A 86 4.24 -7.23 -16.19
N VAL A 87 3.13 -6.56 -16.49
CA VAL A 87 2.26 -5.92 -15.50
C VAL A 87 1.64 -6.95 -14.56
N GLU A 88 1.11 -8.05 -15.08
CA GLU A 88 0.55 -9.16 -14.28
C GLU A 88 1.60 -9.73 -13.32
N THR A 89 2.81 -10.02 -13.80
CA THR A 89 3.91 -10.50 -12.95
C THR A 89 4.29 -9.50 -11.87
N SER A 90 4.36 -8.20 -12.21
CA SER A 90 4.67 -7.14 -11.24
C SER A 90 3.55 -6.96 -10.20
N MET A 91 2.30 -7.18 -10.60
CA MET A 91 1.14 -7.14 -9.72
C MET A 91 1.19 -8.28 -8.72
N ASP A 92 1.42 -9.52 -9.18
CA ASP A 92 1.55 -10.71 -8.32
C ASP A 92 2.68 -10.52 -7.29
N GLN A 93 3.86 -10.06 -7.73
CA GLN A 93 4.99 -9.78 -6.83
C GLN A 93 4.69 -8.69 -5.80
N THR A 94 3.89 -7.68 -6.16
CA THR A 94 3.47 -6.63 -5.23
C THR A 94 2.48 -7.17 -4.22
N MET A 95 1.61 -8.10 -4.64
CA MET A 95 0.62 -8.73 -3.79
C MET A 95 1.26 -9.69 -2.78
N ASP A 96 2.26 -10.47 -3.19
CA ASP A 96 3.07 -11.29 -2.29
C ASP A 96 3.75 -10.43 -1.22
N LYS A 97 4.40 -9.33 -1.63
CA LYS A 97 5.02 -8.37 -0.70
C LYS A 97 4.02 -7.74 0.26
N LEU A 98 2.81 -7.46 -0.21
CA LEU A 98 1.75 -6.92 0.63
C LEU A 98 1.28 -7.95 1.66
N ASN A 99 1.10 -9.21 1.27
CA ASN A 99 0.76 -10.30 2.19
C ASN A 99 1.86 -10.54 3.23
N ASP A 100 3.14 -10.53 2.81
CA ASP A 100 4.28 -10.66 3.73
C ASP A 100 4.32 -9.50 4.73
N PHE A 101 4.03 -8.28 4.26
CA PHE A 101 3.89 -7.11 5.14
C PHE A 101 2.73 -7.30 6.13
N GLU A 102 1.53 -7.70 5.68
CA GLU A 102 0.38 -7.93 6.56
C GLU A 102 0.69 -8.99 7.63
N ASN A 103 1.33 -10.10 7.25
CA ASN A 103 1.75 -11.15 8.19
C ASN A 103 2.76 -10.62 9.22
N THR A 104 3.79 -9.89 8.76
CA THR A 104 4.81 -9.29 9.65
C THR A 104 4.18 -8.33 10.65
N VAL A 105 3.21 -7.54 10.19
CA VAL A 105 2.49 -6.58 11.03
C VAL A 105 1.59 -7.31 12.04
N GLN A 106 0.89 -8.37 11.62
CA GLN A 106 0.08 -9.19 12.53
C GLN A 106 0.93 -9.93 13.58
N ASP A 107 2.10 -10.44 13.20
CA ASP A 107 3.06 -11.05 14.10
C ASP A 107 3.57 -10.03 15.13
N SER A 108 3.83 -8.79 14.69
CA SER A 108 4.21 -7.69 15.59
C SER A 108 3.11 -7.35 16.59
N ILE A 109 1.84 -7.25 16.15
CA ILE A 109 0.68 -7.05 17.03
C ILE A 109 0.55 -8.18 18.06
N ASN A 110 0.67 -9.42 17.61
CA ASN A 110 0.60 -10.59 18.49
C ASN A 110 1.74 -10.62 19.50
N TRP A 111 2.94 -10.21 19.06
CA TRP A 111 4.11 -10.07 19.91
C TRP A 111 3.84 -9.06 21.04
N PHE A 112 3.27 -7.88 20.78
CA PHE A 112 2.95 -6.92 21.84
C PHE A 112 1.98 -7.53 22.87
N LYS A 113 0.90 -8.15 22.39
CA LYS A 113 -0.10 -8.81 23.27
C LYS A 113 0.50 -9.88 24.18
N GLN A 114 1.52 -10.60 23.72
CA GLN A 114 2.18 -11.64 24.51
C GLN A 114 3.17 -11.07 25.54
N ASN A 115 3.57 -9.81 25.40
CA ASN A 115 4.62 -9.18 26.21
C ASN A 115 4.12 -8.05 27.12
N ILE A 116 2.80 -7.88 27.26
CA ILE A 116 2.22 -6.82 28.12
C ILE A 116 1.95 -7.24 29.56
N ASN A 117 2.11 -8.51 29.93
CA ASN A 117 1.78 -9.02 31.26
C ASN A 117 2.61 -10.26 31.62
N LEU A 118 3.00 -10.40 32.89
CA LEU A 118 3.77 -11.54 33.40
C LEU A 118 2.93 -12.79 33.72
N GLU A 119 1.59 -12.69 33.75
CA GLU A 119 0.68 -13.73 34.24
C GLU A 119 1.03 -15.13 33.72
N ASN A 120 1.21 -15.24 32.39
CA ASN A 120 1.42 -16.52 31.70
C ASN A 120 2.90 -16.94 31.55
N LEU A 121 3.82 -16.29 32.27
CA LEU A 121 5.26 -16.56 32.17
C LEU A 121 5.80 -17.18 33.46
N ASP A 122 5.87 -18.52 33.49
CA ASP A 122 6.34 -19.30 34.65
C ASP A 122 7.77 -18.93 35.10
N ILE A 123 8.61 -18.47 34.17
CA ILE A 123 9.97 -18.01 34.48
C ILE A 123 9.99 -16.83 35.47
N TYR A 124 8.88 -16.09 35.58
CA TYR A 124 8.70 -14.97 36.49
C TYR A 124 7.99 -15.35 37.81
N ASP A 125 7.62 -16.62 38.05
CA ASP A 125 6.83 -17.03 39.23
C ASP A 125 7.42 -16.56 40.57
N GLY A 126 8.75 -16.68 40.74
CA GLY A 126 9.42 -16.21 41.94
C GLY A 126 9.31 -14.70 42.13
N MET A 127 9.33 -13.94 41.03
CA MET A 127 9.23 -12.48 41.05
C MET A 127 7.78 -12.02 41.22
N LYS A 128 6.80 -12.73 40.63
CA LYS A 128 5.36 -12.46 40.79
C LYS A 128 4.95 -12.48 42.28
N GLU A 129 5.44 -13.43 43.05
CA GLU A 129 5.18 -13.48 44.49
C GLU A 129 5.81 -12.30 45.27
N GLU A 130 6.98 -11.81 44.83
CA GLU A 130 7.61 -10.63 45.41
C GLU A 130 6.86 -9.34 45.05
N LEU A 131 6.43 -9.23 43.78
CA LEU A 131 5.65 -8.09 43.26
C LEU A 131 4.33 -7.91 44.04
N LYS A 132 3.67 -8.99 44.46
CA LYS A 132 2.44 -8.87 45.28
C LYS A 132 2.64 -8.04 46.55
N GLY A 133 3.88 -7.98 47.07
CA GLY A 133 4.25 -7.12 48.20
C GLY A 133 4.17 -5.62 47.91
N CYS A 134 4.15 -5.23 46.63
CA CYS A 134 3.97 -3.85 46.18
C CYS A 134 2.50 -3.39 46.19
N MET A 135 1.55 -4.27 46.51
CA MET A 135 0.14 -3.93 46.63
C MET A 135 -0.26 -3.78 48.09
N LYS A 136 -1.12 -2.80 48.38
CA LYS A 136 -1.76 -2.63 49.69
C LYS A 136 -3.28 -2.69 49.49
N ALA A 137 -3.86 -3.82 49.87
CA ALA A 137 -5.30 -4.04 49.82
C ALA A 137 -5.97 -3.46 51.08
N LYS A 138 -6.72 -2.35 50.92
CA LYS A 138 -7.59 -1.77 51.95
C LYS A 138 -8.98 -1.53 51.35
N ASP A 139 -9.49 -0.30 51.43
CA ASP A 139 -10.71 0.16 50.76
C ASP A 139 -10.49 0.31 49.24
N THR A 140 -9.25 0.58 48.83
CA THR A 140 -8.75 0.58 47.45
C THR A 140 -7.58 -0.40 47.33
N CYS A 141 -7.19 -0.72 46.08
CA CYS A 141 -5.95 -1.43 45.79
C CYS A 141 -4.85 -0.43 45.44
N GLU A 142 -4.00 -0.08 46.40
CA GLU A 142 -2.86 0.81 46.15
C GLU A 142 -1.71 0.00 45.54
N ILE A 143 -1.13 0.46 44.43
CA ILE A 143 0.06 -0.13 43.80
C ILE A 143 1.23 0.83 43.96
N ASP A 144 2.28 0.42 44.68
CA ASP A 144 3.51 1.20 44.88
C ASP A 144 4.47 0.99 43.70
N LEU A 145 4.62 2.01 42.86
CA LEU A 145 5.42 1.94 41.64
C LEU A 145 6.93 1.87 41.93
N SER A 146 7.39 2.47 43.04
CA SER A 146 8.81 2.42 43.43
C SER A 146 9.20 1.03 43.95
N CYS A 147 8.27 0.32 44.60
CA CYS A 147 8.47 -1.07 45.02
C CYS A 147 8.77 -2.02 43.85
N ILE A 148 8.19 -1.79 42.66
CA ILE A 148 8.49 -2.60 41.47
C ILE A 148 9.99 -2.57 41.15
N ASN A 149 10.62 -1.39 41.19
CA ASN A 149 12.05 -1.26 40.99
C ASN A 149 12.87 -1.98 42.09
N GLU A 150 12.43 -1.95 43.35
CA GLU A 150 13.10 -2.69 44.43
C GLU A 150 13.11 -4.20 44.17
N VAL A 151 12.00 -4.74 43.69
CA VAL A 151 11.89 -6.15 43.27
C VAL A 151 12.84 -6.44 42.11
N ASN A 152 12.90 -5.55 41.10
CA ASN A 152 13.79 -5.70 39.95
C ASN A 152 15.27 -5.67 40.35
N ALA A 153 15.66 -4.72 41.19
CA ALA A 153 17.01 -4.60 41.72
C ALA A 153 17.41 -5.85 42.54
N LYS A 154 16.50 -6.37 43.37
CA LYS A 154 16.70 -7.62 44.14
C LYS A 154 16.91 -8.82 43.21
N ASN A 155 16.18 -8.87 42.09
CA ASN A 155 16.29 -9.89 41.06
C ASN A 155 17.40 -9.61 40.02
N LYS A 156 18.24 -8.59 40.28
CA LYS A 156 19.43 -8.20 39.49
C LYS A 156 19.12 -7.70 38.09
N PHE A 157 17.90 -7.25 37.82
CA PHE A 157 17.58 -6.55 36.58
C PHE A 157 18.32 -5.21 36.53
N LYS A 158 18.87 -4.87 35.37
CA LYS A 158 19.63 -3.63 35.16
C LYS A 158 19.29 -3.00 33.83
N TYR A 159 19.25 -1.68 33.84
CA TYR A 159 19.22 -0.87 32.63
C TYR A 159 20.61 -0.83 31.97
N TYR A 160 20.65 -0.96 30.64
CA TYR A 160 21.86 -0.87 29.82
C TYR A 160 21.70 0.27 28.82
N LEU A 161 22.66 1.21 28.77
CA LEU A 161 22.67 2.25 27.73
C LEU A 161 23.01 1.64 26.36
N ASP A 162 22.33 2.11 25.30
CA ASP A 162 22.51 1.65 23.91
C ASP A 162 23.95 1.78 23.39
N GLU A 163 24.72 2.71 23.92
CA GLU A 163 26.13 2.87 23.53
C GLU A 163 26.94 1.59 23.80
N ILE A 164 26.51 0.77 24.76
CA ILE A 164 27.12 -0.54 25.08
C ILE A 164 26.60 -1.66 24.16
N SER A 165 25.44 -1.47 23.51
CA SER A 165 24.86 -2.40 22.53
C SER A 165 25.31 -2.13 21.08
N THR A 166 26.08 -1.05 20.85
CA THR A 166 26.60 -0.64 19.53
C THR A 166 27.19 -1.81 18.73
N GLY A 167 26.57 -2.09 17.58
CA GLY A 167 26.96 -3.17 16.65
C GLY A 167 26.04 -4.40 16.67
N LYS A 168 25.02 -4.44 17.54
CA LYS A 168 23.93 -5.41 17.45
C LYS A 168 22.73 -4.79 16.72
N SER A 169 21.86 -5.64 16.19
CA SER A 169 20.53 -5.20 15.75
C SER A 169 19.81 -4.69 16.99
N ASP A 170 19.37 -3.44 16.94
CA ASP A 170 18.48 -2.84 17.92
C ASP A 170 17.06 -3.37 17.64
N PHE A 171 16.48 -4.04 18.63
CA PHE A 171 15.12 -4.56 18.57
C PHE A 171 14.58 -4.71 19.99
N LEU A 172 13.28 -4.44 20.14
CA LEU A 172 12.58 -4.61 21.40
C LEU A 172 12.55 -6.10 21.79
N LYS A 173 13.14 -6.44 22.93
CA LYS A 173 13.19 -7.82 23.44
C LYS A 173 11.86 -8.24 24.03
N ASN A 174 11.56 -9.53 23.92
CA ASN A 174 10.42 -10.11 24.61
C ASN A 174 10.77 -10.31 26.10
N LEU A 175 9.76 -10.50 26.94
CA LEU A 175 9.93 -10.65 28.38
C LEU A 175 10.84 -11.82 28.76
N SER A 176 10.83 -12.93 27.99
CA SER A 176 11.75 -14.05 28.22
C SER A 176 13.21 -13.66 28.00
N LEU A 177 13.52 -12.92 26.93
CA LEU A 177 14.86 -12.43 26.65
C LEU A 177 15.31 -11.39 27.69
N ILE A 178 14.41 -10.51 28.13
CA ILE A 178 14.70 -9.54 29.20
C ILE A 178 15.03 -10.28 30.51
N TYR A 179 14.30 -11.35 30.82
CA TYR A 179 14.57 -12.20 31.99
C TYR A 179 15.95 -12.86 31.94
N ASP A 180 16.32 -13.41 30.78
CA ASP A 180 17.59 -14.10 30.56
C ASP A 180 18.79 -13.13 30.63
N ASP A 181 18.65 -11.95 30.01
CA ASP A 181 19.67 -10.89 30.00
C ASP A 181 19.74 -10.12 31.32
N LYS A 182 18.76 -10.33 32.22
CA LYS A 182 18.56 -9.56 33.45
C LYS A 182 18.51 -8.06 33.15
N GLY A 183 17.67 -7.69 32.19
CA GLY A 183 17.40 -6.31 31.80
C GLY A 183 17.57 -6.05 30.31
N GLY A 184 17.67 -4.77 29.97
CA GLY A 184 17.67 -4.30 28.59
C GLY A 184 17.94 -2.80 28.51
N ASP A 185 17.74 -2.25 27.33
CA ASP A 185 17.77 -0.82 27.07
C ASP A 185 16.49 -0.12 27.57
N CYS A 186 16.19 1.07 27.05
CA CYS A 186 15.15 1.94 27.60
C CYS A 186 13.77 1.37 27.34
N GLU A 187 13.54 0.94 26.10
CA GLU A 187 12.32 0.35 25.62
C GLU A 187 12.08 -1.01 26.27
N ASP A 188 13.12 -1.86 26.36
CA ASP A 188 13.06 -3.15 27.03
C ASP A 188 12.66 -3.02 28.51
N PHE A 189 13.30 -2.08 29.23
CA PHE A 189 13.05 -1.89 30.66
C PHE A 189 11.67 -1.27 30.91
N SER A 190 11.23 -0.36 30.03
CA SER A 190 9.87 0.18 30.05
C SER A 190 8.81 -0.90 29.82
N LEU A 191 9.10 -1.86 28.92
CA LEU A 191 8.22 -3.00 28.66
C LEU A 191 8.11 -3.93 29.87
N LEU A 192 9.24 -4.26 30.50
CA LEU A 192 9.24 -5.05 31.73
C LEU A 192 8.43 -4.38 32.83
N PHE A 193 8.70 -3.10 33.11
CA PHE A 193 8.00 -2.33 34.15
C PHE A 193 6.49 -2.29 33.91
N ARG A 194 6.07 -2.09 32.66
CA ARG A 194 4.66 -2.13 32.27
C ARG A 194 4.04 -3.51 32.47
N ALA A 195 4.75 -4.58 32.11
CA ALA A 195 4.25 -5.95 32.29
C ALA A 195 4.08 -6.33 33.76
N GLU A 196 4.99 -5.87 34.62
CA GLU A 196 4.92 -6.01 36.08
C GLU A 196 3.74 -5.24 36.66
N TYR A 197 3.56 -3.99 36.24
CA TYR A 197 2.41 -3.19 36.65
C TYR A 197 1.09 -3.83 36.22
N ASN A 198 0.98 -4.29 34.97
CA ASN A 198 -0.22 -4.95 34.45
C ASN A 198 -0.52 -6.27 35.17
N TYR A 199 0.50 -7.00 35.61
CA TYR A 199 0.34 -8.16 36.48
C TYR A 199 -0.32 -7.77 37.81
N LEU A 200 0.20 -6.73 38.49
CA LEU A 200 -0.37 -6.21 39.74
C LEU A 200 -1.80 -5.69 39.57
N VAL A 201 -2.08 -4.99 38.47
CA VAL A 201 -3.45 -4.58 38.14
C VAL A 201 -4.35 -5.80 37.96
N GLY A 202 -3.88 -6.86 37.30
CA GLY A 202 -4.61 -8.13 37.19
C GLY A 202 -4.95 -8.74 38.55
N GLU A 203 -4.00 -8.76 39.47
CA GLU A 203 -4.20 -9.23 40.85
C GLU A 203 -5.21 -8.36 41.63
N CYS A 204 -5.13 -7.02 41.50
CA CYS A 204 -6.12 -6.12 42.09
C CYS A 204 -7.53 -6.35 41.53
N LEU A 205 -7.67 -6.55 40.22
CA LEU A 205 -8.97 -6.72 39.55
C LEU A 205 -9.74 -7.98 39.99
N VAL A 206 -9.10 -8.89 40.74
CA VAL A 206 -9.80 -10.02 41.38
C VAL A 206 -10.82 -9.54 42.42
N ASN A 207 -10.53 -8.46 43.14
CA ASN A 207 -11.35 -7.97 44.27
C ASN A 207 -11.80 -6.51 44.14
N TYR A 208 -11.24 -5.77 43.19
CA TYR A 208 -11.48 -4.33 43.03
C TYR A 208 -11.89 -4.02 41.59
N THR A 209 -12.67 -2.96 41.41
CA THR A 209 -12.89 -2.33 40.10
C THR A 209 -11.65 -1.53 39.70
N ARG A 210 -11.53 -1.17 38.42
CA ARG A 210 -10.36 -0.43 37.93
C ARG A 210 -10.29 0.98 38.54
N GLU A 211 -11.43 1.59 38.83
CA GLU A 211 -11.54 2.89 39.50
C GLU A 211 -11.12 2.85 40.98
N GLU A 212 -11.09 1.67 41.58
CA GLU A 212 -10.62 1.43 42.96
C GLU A 212 -9.13 1.06 43.02
N ILE A 213 -8.42 1.08 41.88
CA ILE A 213 -6.96 0.87 41.82
C ILE A 213 -6.27 2.23 41.80
N THR A 214 -5.33 2.44 42.71
CA THR A 214 -4.61 3.71 42.84
C THR A 214 -3.12 3.48 42.76
N PRO A 215 -2.48 3.78 41.61
CA PRO A 215 -1.03 3.77 41.51
C PRO A 215 -0.43 4.91 42.34
N THR A 216 0.69 4.65 42.99
CA THR A 216 1.35 5.59 43.88
C THR A 216 2.86 5.60 43.63
N THR A 217 3.46 6.77 43.83
CA THR A 217 4.92 6.98 43.88
C THR A 217 5.29 7.44 45.28
N GLU A 218 6.58 7.58 45.57
CA GLU A 218 7.03 8.19 46.83
C GLU A 218 6.46 9.61 47.06
N GLU A 219 6.20 10.35 45.98
CA GLU A 219 5.80 11.75 46.03
C GLU A 219 4.29 11.95 46.10
N LYS A 220 3.52 11.11 45.38
CA LYS A 220 2.08 11.31 45.22
C LYS A 220 1.33 10.07 44.71
N GLU A 221 0.02 10.11 44.90
CA GLU A 221 -0.96 9.29 44.17
C GLU A 221 -1.03 9.74 42.70
N ILE A 222 -1.28 8.80 41.80
CA ILE A 222 -1.38 9.03 40.36
C ILE A 222 -2.81 8.79 39.89
N GLU A 223 -3.33 9.71 39.09
CA GLU A 223 -4.59 9.54 38.38
C GLU A 223 -4.38 8.65 37.14
N GLY A 224 -5.26 7.67 36.97
CA GLY A 224 -5.22 6.74 35.84
C GLY A 224 -4.58 5.38 36.15
N THR A 225 -4.99 4.38 35.39
CA THR A 225 -4.59 2.98 35.59
C THR A 225 -4.17 2.26 34.30
N TYR A 226 -4.26 2.95 33.17
CA TYR A 226 -3.80 2.44 31.89
C TYR A 226 -2.37 2.90 31.65
N MET A 227 -1.41 1.99 31.76
CA MET A 227 0.00 2.30 31.58
C MET A 227 0.42 2.06 30.12
N TYR A 228 1.01 3.09 29.51
CA TYR A 228 1.53 3.08 28.15
C TYR A 228 3.01 3.46 28.14
N ILE A 229 3.80 2.85 27.26
CA ILE A 229 5.20 3.28 27.07
C ILE A 229 5.18 4.42 26.07
N ILE A 230 5.81 5.53 26.41
CA ILE A 230 5.99 6.66 25.51
C ILE A 230 7.48 6.87 25.26
N CYS A 231 7.86 7.06 24.01
CA CYS A 231 9.24 7.33 23.64
C CYS A 231 9.31 8.62 22.83
N GLY A 232 10.35 9.39 23.12
CA GLY A 232 10.39 10.81 22.77
C GLY A 232 11.79 11.36 22.79
N SER A 233 11.91 12.62 22.38
CA SER A 233 13.05 13.45 22.76
C SER A 233 12.60 14.32 23.93
N PHE A 234 13.37 14.34 25.01
CA PHE A 234 13.06 15.07 26.23
C PHE A 234 14.06 16.20 26.45
N ASP A 235 13.66 17.23 27.19
CA ASP A 235 14.52 18.38 27.49
C ASP A 235 15.77 17.95 28.29
N PRO A 236 16.99 18.08 27.72
CA PRO A 236 18.22 17.73 28.41
C PRO A 236 18.50 18.72 29.54
N GLY A 237 18.61 18.19 30.76
CA GLY A 237 18.77 18.98 31.99
C GLY A 237 17.56 18.98 32.92
N LYS A 238 16.41 18.45 32.47
CA LYS A 238 15.27 18.18 33.35
C LYS A 238 15.10 16.69 33.64
N ILE A 239 15.22 15.84 32.62
CA ILE A 239 15.03 14.39 32.74
C ILE A 239 16.30 13.65 32.36
N VAL A 240 16.83 13.92 31.16
CA VAL A 240 18.00 13.24 30.61
C VAL A 240 19.23 14.14 30.70
N GLN A 241 20.40 13.55 30.96
CA GLN A 241 21.66 14.29 31.02
C GLN A 241 22.23 14.58 29.62
N ASP A 242 21.87 13.78 28.61
CA ASP A 242 22.34 13.87 27.23
C ASP A 242 21.17 13.98 26.23
N TYR A 243 21.46 14.48 25.02
CA TYR A 243 20.51 14.62 23.88
C TYR A 243 20.13 13.25 23.26
N ALA A 244 19.73 12.28 24.08
CA ALA A 244 19.29 10.96 23.64
C ALA A 244 17.75 10.89 23.59
N GLY A 245 17.24 10.02 22.73
CA GLY A 245 15.87 9.52 22.90
C GLY A 245 15.75 8.85 24.28
N HIS A 246 14.56 8.91 24.86
CA HIS A 246 14.26 8.25 26.13
C HIS A 246 12.84 7.69 26.07
N CYS A 247 12.54 6.77 26.97
CA CYS A 247 11.20 6.24 27.16
C CYS A 247 10.78 6.39 28.62
N LEU A 248 9.52 6.75 28.81
CA LEU A 248 8.85 6.80 30.10
C LEU A 248 7.59 5.95 30.02
N VAL A 249 6.97 5.70 31.17
CA VAL A 249 5.61 5.17 31.19
C VAL A 249 4.62 6.28 31.55
N ALA A 250 3.53 6.35 30.80
CA ALA A 250 2.44 7.29 31.00
C ALA A 250 1.24 6.54 31.59
N LEU A 251 0.73 7.02 32.73
CA LEU A 251 -0.52 6.51 33.30
C LEU A 251 -1.68 7.40 32.86
N ALA A 252 -2.60 6.80 32.11
CA ALA A 252 -3.78 7.45 31.58
C ALA A 252 -5.05 6.96 32.29
N GLU A 253 -6.04 7.84 32.38
CA GLU A 253 -7.39 7.50 32.87
C GLU A 253 -8.18 6.66 31.86
N ASN A 254 -7.97 6.93 30.57
CA ASN A 254 -8.75 6.33 29.49
C ASN A 254 -7.89 5.40 28.65
N PRO A 255 -8.45 4.26 28.19
CA PRO A 255 -7.73 3.36 27.31
C PRO A 255 -7.50 3.98 25.93
N ILE A 256 -6.41 3.58 25.27
CA ILE A 256 -6.12 3.88 23.85
C ILE A 256 -6.50 2.65 23.02
N ASN A 257 -7.64 2.71 22.31
CA ASN A 257 -8.11 1.59 21.49
C ASN A 257 -7.80 1.79 20.00
N LYS A 258 -7.54 3.03 19.58
CA LYS A 258 -7.18 3.42 18.22
C LYS A 258 -6.25 4.63 18.24
N SER A 259 -5.55 4.89 17.14
CA SER A 259 -4.54 5.96 17.08
C SER A 259 -5.10 7.36 17.37
N SER A 260 -6.34 7.63 16.98
CA SER A 260 -7.00 8.91 17.28
C SER A 260 -7.25 9.15 18.78
N ASP A 261 -7.14 8.12 19.63
CA ASP A 261 -7.36 8.26 21.07
C ASP A 261 -6.12 8.79 21.79
N ILE A 262 -4.92 8.66 21.20
CA ILE A 262 -3.62 8.91 21.85
C ILE A 262 -3.57 10.30 22.49
N TYR A 263 -3.90 11.35 21.72
CA TYR A 263 -3.83 12.71 22.22
C TYR A 263 -4.78 12.92 23.41
N GLN A 264 -6.03 12.49 23.30
CA GLN A 264 -7.03 12.72 24.34
C GLN A 264 -6.74 11.90 25.61
N SER A 265 -6.23 10.67 25.47
CA SER A 265 -5.91 9.80 26.60
C SER A 265 -4.62 10.21 27.32
N LEU A 266 -3.60 10.67 26.60
CA LEU A 266 -2.29 10.97 27.19
C LEU A 266 -2.08 12.44 27.58
N LYS A 267 -2.82 13.41 27.03
CA LYS A 267 -2.56 14.85 27.32
C LYS A 267 -2.58 15.26 28.80
N SER A 268 -3.21 14.44 29.66
CA SER A 268 -3.31 14.65 31.11
C SER A 268 -2.69 13.50 31.91
N SER A 269 -1.92 12.61 31.27
CA SER A 269 -1.28 11.48 31.93
C SER A 269 -0.12 11.94 32.82
N THR A 270 0.07 11.24 33.94
CA THR A 270 1.30 11.34 34.73
C THR A 270 2.40 10.47 34.12
N LEU A 271 3.60 11.03 34.02
CA LEU A 271 4.80 10.36 33.52
C LEU A 271 5.64 9.84 34.68
N VAL A 272 6.05 8.58 34.57
CA VAL A 272 6.85 7.87 35.56
C VAL A 272 8.10 7.30 34.91
N GLU A 273 9.23 7.37 35.61
CA GLU A 273 10.49 6.78 35.19
C GLU A 273 10.49 5.28 35.52
N PRO A 274 10.43 4.37 34.53
CA PRO A 274 10.39 2.93 34.78
C PRO A 274 11.62 2.39 35.51
N GLN A 275 12.77 3.07 35.45
CA GLN A 275 13.99 2.65 36.14
C GLN A 275 13.91 2.77 37.67
N ASN A 276 12.98 3.57 38.21
CA ASN A 276 12.89 3.80 39.66
C ASN A 276 11.46 3.97 40.19
N GLY A 277 10.46 3.98 39.31
CA GLY A 277 9.05 4.19 39.66
C GLY A 277 8.74 5.61 40.15
N GLN A 278 9.63 6.58 39.93
CA GLN A 278 9.45 7.95 40.41
C GLN A 278 8.59 8.78 39.46
N PHE A 279 7.83 9.71 40.03
CA PHE A 279 7.14 10.75 39.29
C PHE A 279 8.17 11.62 38.54
N VAL A 280 7.89 11.91 37.28
CA VAL A 280 8.74 12.75 36.43
C VAL A 280 8.07 14.07 36.12
N ALA A 281 6.87 14.02 35.54
CA ALA A 281 6.12 15.18 35.09
C ALA A 281 4.66 14.83 34.82
N GLU A 282 3.81 15.84 34.63
CA GLU A 282 2.55 15.67 33.92
C GLU A 282 2.77 15.91 32.43
N MET A 283 2.11 15.14 31.56
CA MET A 283 2.16 15.37 30.10
C MET A 283 1.67 16.77 29.71
N ALA A 284 0.81 17.38 30.53
CA ALA A 284 0.35 18.75 30.34
C ALA A 284 1.46 19.80 30.56
N ASP A 285 2.58 19.45 31.21
CA ASP A 285 3.74 20.32 31.36
C ASP A 285 4.54 20.38 30.06
N THR A 286 4.24 21.40 29.26
CA THR A 286 4.75 21.56 27.89
C THR A 286 6.24 21.90 27.80
N ASP A 287 6.91 22.10 28.93
CA ASP A 287 8.31 22.51 28.98
C ASP A 287 9.28 21.32 29.09
N ILE A 288 8.79 20.10 29.23
CA ILE A 288 9.60 18.88 29.36
C ILE A 288 9.48 18.03 28.09
N ILE A 289 8.23 17.78 27.69
CA ILE A 289 7.88 17.04 26.49
C ILE A 289 6.53 17.54 25.98
N ARG A 290 6.31 17.46 24.67
CA ARG A 290 5.01 17.79 24.07
C ARG A 290 4.39 16.60 23.37
N LEU A 291 3.09 16.47 23.57
CA LEU A 291 2.22 15.59 22.81
C LEU A 291 1.46 16.42 21.77
N PHE A 292 1.43 15.95 20.52
CA PHE A 292 0.75 16.61 19.41
C PHE A 292 -0.53 15.86 19.04
N ASP A 293 -1.57 16.62 18.69
CA ASP A 293 -2.82 16.09 18.13
C ASP A 293 -2.68 15.89 16.61
N ASP A 294 -3.61 15.15 16.02
CA ASP A 294 -3.66 14.97 14.57
C ASP A 294 -3.81 16.32 13.85
N GLY A 295 -3.10 16.48 12.73
CA GLY A 295 -3.04 17.70 11.93
C GLY A 295 -2.13 18.80 12.50
N MET A 296 -1.53 18.61 13.68
CA MET A 296 -0.64 19.62 14.28
C MET A 296 0.82 19.38 13.90
N VAL A 297 1.40 20.31 13.12
CA VAL A 297 2.84 20.30 12.81
C VAL A 297 3.65 20.47 14.11
N PRO A 298 4.56 19.54 14.44
CA PRO A 298 5.41 19.68 15.61
C PRO A 298 6.24 20.97 15.57
N ASN A 299 6.16 21.74 16.65
CA ASN A 299 6.86 23.03 16.77
C ASN A 299 8.01 23.01 17.80
N THR A 300 8.38 21.83 18.27
CA THR A 300 9.51 21.61 19.18
C THR A 300 10.21 20.30 18.83
N TYR A 301 11.47 20.20 19.25
CA TYR A 301 12.21 18.95 19.26
C TYR A 301 11.81 18.05 20.43
N TYR A 302 11.39 18.61 21.56
CA TYR A 302 11.03 17.83 22.75
C TYR A 302 9.60 17.30 22.64
N ARG A 303 9.43 16.12 22.05
CA ARG A 303 8.13 15.54 21.72
C ARG A 303 8.09 14.03 21.85
N VAL A 304 6.89 13.51 22.12
CA VAL A 304 6.59 12.09 21.97
C VAL A 304 6.50 11.80 20.47
N TRP A 305 7.20 10.78 20.00
CA TRP A 305 7.14 10.32 18.60
C TRP A 305 6.71 8.85 18.48
N MET A 306 6.74 8.09 19.59
CA MET A 306 6.29 6.70 19.64
C MET A 306 5.51 6.43 20.93
N VAL A 307 4.46 5.62 20.83
CA VAL A 307 3.65 5.12 21.94
C VAL A 307 3.44 3.62 21.75
N ILE A 308 3.80 2.81 22.74
CA ILE A 308 3.55 1.36 22.73
C ILE A 308 2.32 1.09 23.59
N VAL A 309 1.26 0.57 22.96
CA VAL A 309 -0.02 0.23 23.59
C VAL A 309 -0.15 -1.30 23.75
N ASP A 310 -1.32 -1.81 24.15
CA ASP A 310 -1.49 -3.22 24.52
C ASP A 310 -1.26 -4.17 23.33
N ASP A 311 -1.57 -3.71 22.13
CA ASP A 311 -1.55 -4.54 20.93
C ASP A 311 -0.94 -3.84 19.71
N ASP A 312 -0.27 -2.71 19.90
CA ASP A 312 0.25 -1.93 18.79
C ASP A 312 1.43 -1.04 19.22
N LEU A 313 2.23 -0.64 18.23
CA LEU A 313 3.21 0.43 18.31
C LEU A 313 2.73 1.56 17.40
N LYS A 314 2.43 2.69 18.03
CA LYS A 314 1.93 3.89 17.37
C LYS A 314 3.08 4.88 17.20
N ILE A 315 3.25 5.42 16.01
CA ILE A 315 4.21 6.49 15.71
C ILE A 315 3.48 7.77 15.29
N PHE A 316 4.08 8.91 15.57
CA PHE A 316 3.60 10.18 15.05
C PHE A 316 4.09 10.33 13.60
N TYR A 317 3.20 10.12 12.64
CA TYR A 317 3.50 10.12 11.22
C TYR A 317 3.47 11.56 10.67
N GLU A 318 4.59 12.00 10.10
CA GLU A 318 4.78 13.36 9.59
C GLU A 318 5.11 13.33 8.09
N ARG A 319 4.11 13.11 7.22
CA ARG A 319 4.35 13.12 5.76
C ARG A 319 3.38 14.03 5.02
N ALA A 320 3.93 15.08 4.40
CA ALA A 320 3.18 16.04 3.59
C ALA A 320 2.00 16.67 4.34
N GLU A 321 0.77 16.47 3.88
CA GLU A 321 -0.46 16.97 4.51
C GLU A 321 -1.01 16.00 5.57
N ASP A 322 -0.47 14.78 5.65
CA ASP A 322 -0.88 13.75 6.59
C ASP A 322 0.02 13.79 7.83
N ILE A 323 -0.43 14.54 8.83
CA ILE A 323 0.17 14.58 10.17
C ILE A 323 -0.80 13.91 11.12
N LYS A 324 -0.50 12.70 11.59
CA LYS A 324 -1.41 11.93 12.44
C LYS A 324 -0.68 10.84 13.20
N TRP A 325 -1.27 10.34 14.26
CA TRP A 325 -0.84 9.09 14.87
C TRP A 325 -1.21 7.90 13.98
N MET A 326 -0.27 6.97 13.78
CA MET A 326 -0.49 5.73 13.04
C MET A 326 0.18 4.56 13.74
N GLY A 327 -0.50 3.42 13.80
CA GLY A 327 0.06 2.15 14.21
C GLY A 327 0.00 1.09 13.13
N TYR A 328 0.50 -0.08 13.48
CA TYR A 328 0.42 -1.30 12.67
C TYR A 328 -1.01 -1.61 12.24
N PHE A 329 -1.98 -1.47 13.16
CA PHE A 329 -3.37 -1.71 12.84
C PHE A 329 -3.91 -0.74 11.77
N ASP A 330 -3.53 0.54 11.83
CA ASP A 330 -3.98 1.54 10.85
C ASP A 330 -3.39 1.25 9.46
N PHE A 331 -2.12 0.82 9.39
CA PHE A 331 -1.51 0.37 8.14
C PHE A 331 -2.24 -0.84 7.55
N LEU A 332 -2.62 -1.83 8.37
CA LEU A 332 -3.42 -2.98 7.91
C LEU A 332 -4.80 -2.57 7.39
N GLU A 333 -5.47 -1.62 8.04
CA GLU A 333 -6.77 -1.14 7.55
C GLU A 333 -6.64 -0.37 6.23
N GLU A 334 -5.58 0.42 6.05
CA GLU A 334 -5.32 1.17 4.82
C GLU A 334 -4.96 0.25 3.64
N THR A 335 -4.43 -0.96 3.88
CA THR A 335 -4.09 -1.92 2.80
C THR A 335 -5.28 -2.70 2.27
N LYS A 336 -6.32 -2.94 3.10
CA LYS A 336 -7.50 -3.75 2.70
C LYS A 336 -8.16 -3.28 1.40
N PRO A 337 -8.47 -1.98 1.18
CA PRO A 337 -9.11 -1.55 -0.06
C PRO A 337 -8.20 -1.68 -1.29
N LEU A 338 -6.88 -1.69 -1.11
CA LEU A 338 -5.92 -1.90 -2.20
C LEU A 338 -5.99 -3.36 -2.66
N ARG A 339 -6.02 -4.31 -1.71
CA ARG A 339 -6.21 -5.73 -2.00
C ARG A 339 -7.51 -6.00 -2.75
N GLU A 340 -8.63 -5.47 -2.25
CA GLU A 340 -9.95 -5.67 -2.87
C GLU A 340 -10.04 -5.14 -4.30
N LYS A 341 -9.19 -4.17 -4.69
CA LYS A 341 -9.10 -3.66 -6.06
C LYS A 341 -8.26 -4.54 -6.97
N VAL A 342 -7.31 -5.29 -6.42
CA VAL A 342 -6.44 -6.20 -7.17
C VAL A 342 -7.13 -7.56 -7.39
N GLU A 343 -7.96 -7.99 -6.44
CA GLU A 343 -8.69 -9.28 -6.53
C GLU A 343 -9.93 -9.24 -7.44
N LYS A 344 -10.39 -8.05 -7.86
CA LYS A 344 -11.55 -7.85 -8.75
C LYS A 344 -11.09 -7.62 -10.18
#